data_AF-A0A833SRV2-F1
#
_entry.id   AF-A0A833SRV2-F1
#
_cell.length_a   1.000
_cell.length_b   1.000
_cell.length_c   1.000
_cell.angle_alpha   90.00
_cell.angle_beta   90.00
_cell.angle_gamma   90.00
#
_symmetry.space_group_name_H-M   'P 1'
#
loop_
_entity.id
_entity.type
_entity.pdbx_description
1 polymer ?
#
loop_
_entity_poly.entity_id
_entity_poly.type
_entity_poly.pdbx_seq_one_letter_code
_entity_poly.pdbx_strand_id
1 'polypeptide(L)'
;MLGGKPKAPKKLSATQQALLTLHKIQARGSFYVVNALLLLLVFYTSHRFPHKFVRVVGDCDSNWLHVHSPEGSETICCNNEAGGYEDAPCYTGMDLMPVMASLKGAWAIPLSALVFNYGSMMLGPNVTMPRVRVYVRRGLLYVAVMAFRTVALYMGLGLIEKRLIHLFMGHSDHSCWYADLRRGKRCPANFDHSDHIVLLVGHYLAISLFEWFAVSVESAGPSLKRTLLRAWLICVGALATYLLFFTASYFHTAAENLVGLIIAQGCVMAPLMLLTQDYFSSYKWLRLSNFVFPPEDHKRDN
;
A
#
# COMPACT_ATOMS: atom_id res chain seq x y z
N MET A 1 31.48 -17.15 24.82
CA MET A 1 30.37 -17.82 25.53
C MET A 1 29.66 -18.76 24.56
N LEU A 2 29.94 -20.06 24.76
CA LEU A 2 29.32 -21.30 24.27
C LEU A 2 28.48 -21.26 22.98
N GLY A 3 29.12 -21.72 21.91
CA GLY A 3 28.47 -22.14 20.66
C GLY A 3 27.60 -23.38 20.88
N GLY A 4 26.29 -23.16 20.90
CA GLY A 4 25.33 -24.24 20.67
C GLY A 4 25.29 -24.57 19.18
N LYS A 5 25.46 -25.85 18.83
CA LYS A 5 25.22 -26.34 17.46
C LYS A 5 23.85 -25.84 16.97
N PRO A 6 23.73 -25.33 15.73
CA PRO A 6 22.43 -24.95 15.18
C PRO A 6 21.54 -26.19 15.21
N LYS A 7 20.48 -26.17 16.04
CA LYS A 7 19.45 -27.22 16.03
C LYS A 7 18.97 -27.35 14.58
N ALA A 8 19.08 -28.55 14.03
CA ALA A 8 18.51 -28.88 12.72
C ALA A 8 17.06 -28.36 12.68
N PRO A 9 16.59 -27.83 11.54
CA PRO A 9 15.22 -27.34 11.43
C PRO A 9 14.27 -28.46 11.87
N LYS A 10 13.49 -28.22 12.93
CA LYS A 10 12.45 -29.16 13.35
C LYS A 10 11.55 -29.39 12.13
N LYS A 11 11.47 -30.65 11.67
CA LYS A 11 10.48 -31.03 10.66
C LYS A 11 9.10 -30.68 11.23
N LEU A 12 8.31 -29.97 10.43
CA LEU A 12 6.92 -29.67 10.77
C LEU A 12 6.15 -30.97 10.91
N SER A 13 5.18 -31.02 11.83
CA SER A 13 4.23 -32.12 11.86
C SER A 13 3.35 -32.10 10.61
N ALA A 14 2.75 -33.23 10.25
CA ALA A 14 1.86 -33.31 9.08
C ALA A 14 0.69 -32.32 9.18
N THR A 15 0.18 -32.08 10.38
CA THR A 15 -0.87 -31.10 10.67
C THR A 15 -0.40 -29.67 10.46
N GLN A 16 0.79 -29.30 10.96
CA GLN A 16 1.39 -27.99 10.72
C GLN A 16 1.65 -27.74 9.23
N GLN A 17 2.11 -28.76 8.50
CA GLN A 17 2.36 -28.65 7.07
C GLN A 17 1.06 -28.49 6.27
N ALA A 18 0.00 -29.22 6.63
CA ALA A 18 -1.32 -29.08 6.02
C ALA A 18 -1.90 -27.67 6.26
N LEU A 19 -1.85 -27.18 7.49
CA LEU A 19 -2.38 -25.86 7.86
C LEU A 19 -1.59 -24.72 7.20
N LEU A 20 -0.26 -24.82 7.14
CA LEU A 20 0.56 -23.87 6.40
C LEU A 20 0.20 -23.87 4.91
N THR A 21 0.00 -25.03 4.31
CA THR A 21 -0.38 -25.17 2.89
C THR A 21 -1.75 -24.52 2.62
N LEU A 22 -2.73 -24.74 3.50
CA LEU A 22 -4.04 -24.10 3.41
C LEU A 22 -3.92 -22.57 3.43
N HIS A 23 -3.16 -22.01 4.37
CA HIS A 23 -2.96 -20.56 4.45
C HIS A 23 -2.20 -19.99 3.26
N LYS A 24 -1.25 -20.74 2.68
CA LYS A 24 -0.59 -20.34 1.43
C LYS A 24 -1.58 -20.25 0.27
N ILE A 25 -2.46 -21.24 0.11
CA ILE A 25 -3.51 -21.24 -0.92
C ILE A 25 -4.46 -20.06 -0.71
N GLN A 26 -4.93 -19.84 0.53
CA GLN A 26 -5.80 -18.72 0.87
C GLN A 26 -5.13 -17.37 0.57
N ALA A 27 -3.88 -17.18 0.99
CA ALA A 27 -3.15 -15.94 0.71
C ALA A 27 -3.03 -15.70 -0.80
N ARG A 28 -2.63 -16.71 -1.58
CA ARG A 28 -2.55 -16.61 -3.03
C ARG A 28 -3.90 -16.20 -3.64
N GLY A 29 -4.99 -16.82 -3.19
CA GLY A 29 -6.35 -16.44 -3.58
C GLY A 29 -6.66 -14.99 -3.24
N SER A 30 -6.39 -14.54 -2.01
CA SER A 30 -6.61 -13.15 -1.58
C SER A 30 -5.82 -12.15 -2.41
N PHE A 31 -4.54 -12.41 -2.70
CA PHE A 31 -3.73 -11.54 -3.56
C PHE A 31 -4.33 -11.43 -4.97
N TYR A 32 -4.73 -12.55 -5.59
CA TYR A 32 -5.36 -12.50 -6.92
C TYR A 32 -6.70 -11.76 -6.91
N VAL A 33 -7.56 -12.07 -5.94
CA VAL A 33 -8.88 -11.42 -5.83
C VAL A 33 -8.72 -9.92 -5.63
N VAL A 34 -7.85 -9.48 -4.71
CA VAL A 34 -7.60 -8.06 -4.49
C VAL A 34 -7.02 -7.39 -5.74
N ASN A 35 -6.04 -8.00 -6.41
CA ASN A 35 -5.48 -7.45 -7.65
C ASN A 35 -6.55 -7.31 -8.75
N ALA A 36 -7.43 -8.29 -8.91
CA ALA A 36 -8.54 -8.23 -9.87
C ALA A 36 -9.55 -7.13 -9.50
N LEU A 37 -9.93 -7.03 -8.23
CA LEU A 37 -10.84 -5.98 -7.75
C LEU A 37 -10.24 -4.58 -7.92
N LEU A 38 -8.94 -4.41 -7.66
CA LEU A 38 -8.25 -3.15 -7.90
C LEU A 38 -8.22 -2.77 -9.39
N LEU A 39 -8.03 -3.75 -10.27
CA LEU A 39 -8.08 -3.54 -11.71
C LEU A 39 -9.48 -3.09 -12.15
N LEU A 40 -10.53 -3.78 -11.68
CA LEU A 40 -11.92 -3.40 -11.92
C LEU A 40 -12.25 -2.00 -11.38
N LEU A 41 -11.77 -1.68 -10.17
CA LEU A 41 -11.94 -0.37 -9.56
C LEU A 41 -11.29 0.73 -10.41
N VAL A 42 -10.05 0.53 -10.85
CA VAL A 42 -9.32 1.49 -11.69
C VAL A 42 -9.99 1.65 -13.05
N PHE A 43 -10.44 0.57 -13.68
CA PHE A 43 -11.18 0.66 -14.94
C PHE A 43 -12.50 1.40 -14.78
N TYR A 44 -13.27 1.06 -13.74
CA TYR A 44 -14.55 1.71 -13.44
C TYR A 44 -14.37 3.21 -13.20
N THR A 45 -13.46 3.59 -12.31
CA THR A 45 -13.20 5.00 -11.98
C THR A 45 -12.67 5.77 -13.18
N SER A 46 -11.74 5.19 -13.94
CA SER A 46 -11.18 5.83 -15.15
C SER A 46 -12.22 6.02 -16.26
N HIS A 47 -13.25 5.16 -16.32
CA HIS A 47 -14.33 5.29 -17.30
C HIS A 47 -15.42 6.26 -16.83
N ARG A 48 -15.80 6.21 -15.54
CA ARG A 48 -16.87 7.05 -14.98
C ARG A 48 -16.43 8.49 -14.71
N PHE A 49 -15.15 8.69 -14.40
CA PHE A 49 -14.57 9.99 -14.05
C PHE A 49 -13.30 10.22 -14.89
N PRO A 50 -13.43 10.58 -16.18
CA PRO A 50 -12.28 10.77 -17.07
C PRO A 50 -11.52 12.08 -16.83
N HIS A 51 -12.04 12.92 -15.94
CA HIS A 51 -11.66 14.31 -15.75
C HIS A 51 -10.69 14.48 -14.58
N LYS A 52 -9.54 15.12 -14.85
CA LYS A 52 -8.49 15.37 -13.84
C LYS A 52 -8.66 16.75 -13.21
N PHE A 53 -8.55 16.80 -11.89
CA PHE A 53 -8.61 18.01 -11.09
C PHE A 53 -7.27 18.33 -10.44
N VAL A 54 -6.98 19.62 -10.29
CA VAL A 54 -5.76 20.13 -9.65
C VAL A 54 -6.11 21.09 -8.52
N ARG A 55 -5.34 21.01 -7.43
CA ARG A 55 -5.51 21.89 -6.28
C ARG A 55 -4.95 23.28 -6.60
N VAL A 56 -5.75 24.31 -6.32
CA VAL A 56 -5.41 25.72 -6.51
C VAL A 56 -5.58 26.50 -5.20
N VAL A 57 -5.00 27.69 -5.14
CA VAL A 57 -5.20 28.68 -4.09
C VAL A 57 -6.50 29.43 -4.41
N GLY A 58 -7.29 29.71 -3.38
CA GLY A 58 -8.59 30.38 -3.50
C GLY A 58 -9.15 30.63 -2.12
N ASP A 59 -10.42 31.03 -2.07
CA ASP A 59 -11.06 31.55 -0.86
C ASP A 59 -11.39 30.48 0.19
N CYS A 60 -11.45 29.20 -0.22
CA CYS A 60 -11.73 28.08 0.68
C CYS A 60 -10.46 27.32 1.08
N ASP A 61 -10.55 26.43 2.07
CA ASP A 61 -9.42 25.58 2.49
C ASP A 61 -9.00 24.57 1.40
N SER A 62 -9.95 24.16 0.56
CA SER A 62 -9.77 23.16 -0.49
C SER A 62 -10.42 23.63 -1.81
N ASN A 63 -9.63 24.30 -2.64
CA ASN A 63 -10.05 24.77 -3.96
C ASN A 63 -9.47 23.88 -5.07
N TRP A 64 -10.31 23.56 -6.05
CA TRP A 64 -9.99 22.66 -7.15
C TRP A 64 -10.37 23.28 -8.48
N LEU A 65 -9.60 22.95 -9.51
CA LEU A 65 -9.85 23.36 -10.88
C LEU A 65 -9.74 22.15 -11.79
N HIS A 66 -10.63 22.04 -12.77
CA HIS A 66 -10.52 21.04 -13.81
C HIS A 66 -9.36 21.39 -14.75
N VAL A 67 -8.50 20.42 -15.09
CA VAL A 67 -7.28 20.67 -15.88
C VAL A 67 -7.57 21.24 -17.28
N HIS A 68 -8.72 20.89 -17.87
CA HIS A 68 -9.12 21.38 -19.19
C HIS A 68 -10.13 22.53 -19.15
N SER A 69 -10.32 23.20 -17.99
CA SER A 69 -11.21 24.36 -17.94
C SER A 69 -10.59 25.57 -18.67
N PRO A 70 -11.43 26.39 -19.34
CA PRO A 70 -10.96 27.61 -19.99
C PRO A 70 -10.49 28.65 -18.97
N GLU A 71 -9.64 29.59 -19.41
CA GLU A 71 -9.15 30.68 -18.58
C GLU A 71 -10.31 31.51 -18.01
N GLY A 72 -10.24 31.83 -16.72
CA GLY A 72 -11.30 32.55 -16.00
C GLY A 72 -12.43 31.64 -15.48
N SER A 73 -12.32 30.32 -15.58
CA SER A 73 -13.28 29.41 -14.96
C SER A 73 -13.32 29.52 -13.44
N GLU A 74 -14.51 29.37 -12.87
CA GLU A 74 -14.71 29.36 -11.42
C GLU A 74 -14.00 28.18 -10.75
N THR A 75 -13.38 28.45 -9.60
CA THR A 75 -12.74 27.42 -8.78
C THR A 75 -13.80 26.69 -7.96
N ILE A 76 -13.71 25.36 -7.93
CA ILE A 76 -14.59 24.51 -7.13
C ILE A 76 -14.10 24.57 -5.68
N CYS A 77 -14.93 25.09 -4.79
CA CYS A 77 -14.68 25.12 -3.35
C CYS A 77 -15.29 23.87 -2.68
N CYS A 78 -14.48 23.09 -1.99
CA CYS A 78 -14.94 21.96 -1.18
C CYS A 78 -14.87 22.30 0.32
N ASN A 79 -16.03 22.53 0.95
CA ASN A 79 -16.15 22.85 2.39
C ASN A 79 -16.48 21.63 3.26
N ASN A 80 -15.91 20.46 2.95
CA ASN A 80 -16.19 19.19 3.66
C ASN A 80 -17.67 18.72 3.66
N GLU A 81 -18.55 19.40 2.92
CA GLU A 81 -19.93 19.01 2.69
C GLU A 81 -20.08 18.27 1.34
N ALA A 82 -20.97 17.28 1.31
CA ALA A 82 -21.32 16.54 0.10
C ALA A 82 -22.28 17.39 -0.74
N GLY A 83 -21.73 18.27 -1.58
CA GLY A 83 -22.55 19.10 -2.47
C GLY A 83 -21.75 20.24 -3.04
N GLY A 84 -21.71 20.34 -4.37
CA GLY A 84 -21.13 21.50 -5.06
C GLY A 84 -21.37 21.41 -6.56
N TYR A 85 -20.94 20.31 -7.20
CA TYR A 85 -21.21 20.00 -8.61
C TYR A 85 -21.28 18.48 -8.79
N GLU A 86 -22.10 17.97 -9.74
CA GLU A 86 -22.35 16.52 -9.94
C GLU A 86 -21.08 15.68 -10.22
N ASP A 87 -19.95 16.31 -10.58
CA ASP A 87 -18.65 15.65 -10.78
C ASP A 87 -17.49 16.38 -10.06
N ALA A 88 -17.77 17.16 -9.01
CA ALA A 88 -16.73 17.80 -8.21
C ALA A 88 -15.90 16.78 -7.40
N PRO A 89 -14.61 17.04 -7.15
CA PRO A 89 -13.76 16.17 -6.34
C PRO A 89 -14.06 16.29 -4.83
N CYS A 90 -15.25 16.74 -4.43
CA CYS A 90 -15.63 16.94 -3.03
C CYS A 90 -16.20 15.65 -2.43
N TYR A 91 -15.50 15.08 -1.45
CA TYR A 91 -15.91 13.85 -0.77
C TYR A 91 -15.65 13.90 0.74
N THR A 92 -16.46 13.16 1.49
CA THR A 92 -16.35 13.09 2.95
C THR A 92 -14.99 12.56 3.38
N GLY A 93 -14.30 13.27 4.28
CA GLY A 93 -12.98 12.85 4.74
C GLY A 93 -11.85 13.09 3.74
N MET A 94 -12.02 14.04 2.81
CA MET A 94 -10.94 14.52 1.93
C MET A 94 -9.67 14.92 2.71
N ASP A 95 -9.84 15.47 3.91
CA ASP A 95 -8.74 15.85 4.81
C ASP A 95 -7.88 14.66 5.29
N LEU A 96 -8.35 13.43 5.10
CA LEU A 96 -7.59 12.24 5.44
C LEU A 96 -6.48 11.94 4.44
N MET A 97 -6.66 12.30 3.16
CA MET A 97 -5.67 12.02 2.12
C MET A 97 -4.33 12.72 2.42
N PRO A 98 -4.27 14.02 2.77
CA PRO A 98 -3.04 14.65 3.24
C PRO A 98 -2.37 13.95 4.42
N VAL A 99 -3.14 13.37 5.35
CA VAL A 99 -2.60 12.66 6.52
C VAL A 99 -1.99 11.32 6.09
N MET A 100 -2.71 10.51 5.32
CA MET A 100 -2.25 9.18 4.89
C MET A 100 -1.14 9.26 3.83
N ALA A 101 -1.21 10.24 2.92
CA ALA A 101 -0.15 10.48 1.94
C ALA A 101 1.06 11.21 2.53
N SER A 102 0.95 11.80 3.74
CA SER A 102 2.10 12.43 4.39
C SER A 102 3.20 11.40 4.67
N LEU A 103 4.46 11.83 4.63
CA LEU A 103 5.60 10.95 4.94
C LEU A 103 5.44 10.23 6.29
N LYS A 104 4.91 10.92 7.31
CA LYS A 104 4.68 10.33 8.64
C LYS A 104 3.56 9.28 8.60
N GLY A 105 2.42 9.60 7.99
CA GLY A 105 1.27 8.69 7.91
C GLY A 105 1.55 7.47 7.03
N ALA A 106 2.13 7.71 5.85
CA ALA A 106 2.52 6.70 4.86
C ALA A 106 3.48 5.65 5.41
N TRP A 107 4.29 5.99 6.40
CA TRP A 107 5.25 5.09 7.04
C TRP A 107 4.72 4.47 8.34
N ALA A 108 4.00 5.23 9.17
CA ALA A 108 3.55 4.74 10.47
C ALA A 108 2.30 3.83 10.38
N ILE A 109 1.29 4.23 9.59
CA ILE A 109 -0.01 3.57 9.59
C ILE A 109 0.09 2.11 9.08
N PRO A 110 0.75 1.80 7.95
CA PRO A 110 0.87 0.42 7.49
C PRO A 110 1.62 -0.50 8.46
N LEU A 111 2.58 0.05 9.22
CA LEU A 111 3.39 -0.70 10.19
C LEU A 111 2.69 -0.90 11.54
N SER A 112 1.64 -0.13 11.83
CA SER A 112 0.94 -0.14 13.12
C SER A 112 0.49 -1.53 13.55
N ALA A 113 -0.05 -2.35 12.63
CA ALA A 113 -0.48 -3.71 12.94
C ALA A 113 0.69 -4.58 13.44
N LEU A 114 1.85 -4.46 12.79
CA LEU A 114 3.06 -5.16 13.21
C LEU A 114 3.55 -4.65 14.57
N VAL A 115 3.53 -3.33 14.80
CA VAL A 115 3.95 -2.71 16.07
C VAL A 115 3.05 -3.17 17.21
N PHE A 116 1.72 -3.17 17.03
CA PHE A 116 0.79 -3.69 18.03
C PHE A 116 0.99 -5.18 18.28
N ASN A 117 1.21 -5.96 17.22
CA ASN A 117 1.45 -7.40 17.35
C ASN A 117 2.75 -7.70 18.10
N TYR A 118 3.82 -6.95 17.78
CA TYR A 118 5.12 -7.02 18.44
C TYR A 118 5.06 -6.57 19.91
N GLY A 119 4.42 -5.44 20.20
CA GLY A 119 4.26 -4.92 21.56
C GLY A 119 3.47 -5.90 22.43
N SER A 120 2.37 -6.44 21.92
CA SER A 120 1.62 -7.49 22.62
C SER A 120 2.44 -8.77 22.83
N MET A 121 3.33 -9.12 21.90
CA MET A 121 4.22 -10.27 22.05
C MET A 121 5.28 -10.04 23.13
N MET A 122 5.88 -8.84 23.18
CA MET A 122 6.86 -8.43 24.19
C MET A 122 6.29 -8.42 25.61
N LEU A 123 5.03 -8.02 25.77
CA LEU A 123 4.34 -7.97 27.06
C LEU A 123 3.74 -9.33 27.47
N GLY A 124 3.75 -10.32 26.57
CA GLY A 124 3.20 -11.64 26.84
C GLY A 124 4.15 -12.56 27.60
N PRO A 125 3.66 -13.67 28.16
CA PRO A 125 4.48 -14.62 28.92
C PRO A 125 5.47 -15.42 28.06
N ASN A 126 5.28 -15.44 26.73
CA ASN A 126 5.98 -16.31 25.78
C ASN A 126 6.98 -15.56 24.89
N VAL A 127 7.80 -14.68 25.49
CA VAL A 127 8.88 -13.97 24.79
C VAL A 127 10.05 -14.90 24.54
N THR A 128 10.41 -15.11 23.28
CA THR A 128 11.60 -15.88 22.91
C THR A 128 12.41 -15.15 21.84
N MET A 129 13.74 -15.24 21.89
CA MET A 129 14.64 -14.60 20.91
C MET A 129 14.37 -14.98 19.45
N PRO A 130 14.02 -16.24 19.12
CA PRO A 130 13.57 -16.59 17.78
C PRO A 130 12.34 -15.78 17.37
N ARG A 131 11.36 -15.62 18.28
CA ARG A 131 10.15 -14.80 18.10
C ARG A 131 10.49 -13.38 17.69
N VAL A 132 11.31 -12.71 18.50
CA VAL A 132 11.80 -11.36 18.21
C VAL A 132 12.42 -11.25 16.82
N ARG A 133 13.31 -12.19 16.46
CA ARG A 133 14.05 -12.14 15.19
C ARG A 133 13.13 -12.15 13.96
N VAL A 134 12.06 -12.93 13.97
CA VAL A 134 11.12 -13.00 12.85
C VAL A 134 10.30 -11.71 12.75
N TYR A 135 9.82 -11.15 13.86
CA TYR A 135 9.12 -9.86 13.85
C TYR A 135 10.03 -8.73 13.34
N VAL A 136 11.30 -8.69 13.78
CA VAL A 136 12.28 -7.71 13.28
C VAL A 136 12.51 -7.88 11.79
N ARG A 137 12.70 -9.12 11.30
CA ARG A 137 12.89 -9.39 9.87
C ARG A 137 11.66 -9.04 9.04
N ARG A 138 10.45 -9.27 9.56
CA ARG A 138 9.20 -8.84 8.93
C ARG A 138 9.08 -7.32 8.89
N GLY A 139 9.45 -6.64 9.97
CA GLY A 139 9.55 -5.17 10.00
C GLY A 139 10.55 -4.63 8.98
N LEU A 140 11.74 -5.23 8.89
CA LEU A 140 12.74 -4.88 7.88
C LEU A 140 12.27 -5.15 6.46
N LEU A 141 11.50 -6.22 6.22
CA LEU A 141 10.86 -6.47 4.93
C LEU A 141 9.91 -5.33 4.55
N TYR A 142 9.03 -4.92 5.47
CA TYR A 142 8.09 -3.83 5.21
C TYR A 142 8.82 -2.50 4.99
N VAL A 143 9.81 -2.18 5.83
CA VAL A 143 10.67 -1.00 5.64
C VAL A 143 11.38 -1.05 4.29
N ALA A 144 11.88 -2.21 3.87
CA ALA A 144 12.51 -2.38 2.56
C ALA A 144 11.52 -2.16 1.41
N VAL A 145 10.28 -2.66 1.51
CA VAL A 145 9.21 -2.40 0.53
C VAL A 145 8.91 -0.90 0.44
N MET A 146 8.79 -0.23 1.60
CA MET A 146 8.47 1.20 1.67
C MET A 146 9.62 2.08 1.15
N ALA A 147 10.86 1.72 1.48
CA ALA A 147 12.06 2.37 0.98
C ALA A 147 12.23 2.14 -0.53
N PHE A 148 11.98 0.93 -1.02
CA PHE A 148 12.01 0.61 -2.45
C PHE A 148 11.01 1.47 -3.23
N ARG A 149 9.78 1.62 -2.74
CA ARG A 149 8.81 2.54 -3.35
C ARG A 149 9.34 3.98 -3.35
N THR A 150 9.84 4.47 -2.23
CA THR A 150 10.26 5.87 -2.10
C THR A 150 11.48 6.19 -2.97
N VAL A 151 12.47 5.30 -3.01
CA VAL A 151 13.75 5.54 -3.70
C VAL A 151 13.70 5.08 -5.14
N ALA A 152 13.27 3.84 -5.40
CA ALA A 152 13.33 3.27 -6.74
C ALA A 152 12.12 3.68 -7.59
N LEU A 153 10.91 3.58 -7.03
CA LEU A 153 9.70 3.89 -7.80
C LEU A 153 9.51 5.41 -7.90
N TYR A 154 9.43 6.13 -6.78
CA TYR A 154 9.14 7.56 -6.81
C TYR A 154 10.31 8.40 -7.36
N MET A 155 11.49 8.33 -6.73
CA MET A 155 12.64 9.13 -7.20
C MET A 155 13.21 8.60 -8.52
N GLY A 156 13.33 7.27 -8.67
CA GLY A 156 13.90 6.65 -9.86
C GLY A 156 13.03 6.83 -11.11
N LEU A 157 11.73 6.51 -11.05
CA LEU A 157 10.84 6.69 -12.21
C LEU A 157 10.67 8.17 -12.54
N GLY A 158 10.60 9.05 -11.54
CA GLY A 158 10.55 10.50 -11.79
C GLY A 158 11.78 11.05 -12.53
N LEU A 159 12.97 10.47 -12.31
CA LEU A 159 14.17 10.83 -13.09
C LEU A 159 14.12 10.30 -14.52
N ILE A 160 13.67 9.05 -14.69
CA ILE A 160 13.52 8.41 -16.01
C ILE A 160 12.48 9.15 -16.84
N GLU A 161 11.35 9.50 -16.24
CA GLU A 161 10.26 10.26 -16.84
C GLU A 161 10.73 11.62 -17.34
N LYS A 162 11.41 12.40 -16.47
CA LYS A 162 12.00 13.69 -16.89
C LYS A 162 12.96 13.54 -18.05
N ARG A 163 13.78 12.48 -18.06
CA ARG A 163 14.77 12.24 -19.11
C ARG A 163 14.12 11.78 -20.41
N LEU A 164 13.10 10.92 -20.34
CA LEU A 164 12.32 10.46 -21.49
C LEU A 164 11.54 11.58 -22.14
N ILE A 165 10.84 12.41 -21.35
CA ILE A 165 10.10 13.56 -21.85
C ILE A 165 11.07 14.54 -22.55
N HIS A 166 12.21 14.82 -21.92
CA HIS A 166 13.23 15.68 -22.54
C HIS A 166 13.79 15.09 -23.85
N LEU A 167 13.95 13.77 -23.95
CA LEU A 167 14.48 13.09 -25.13
C LEU A 167 13.47 13.00 -26.29
N PHE A 168 12.20 12.72 -25.99
CA PHE A 168 11.19 12.41 -27.01
C PHE A 168 10.29 13.59 -27.38
N MET A 169 10.03 14.53 -26.46
CA MET A 169 9.08 15.64 -26.70
C MET A 169 9.76 17.00 -26.86
N GLY A 170 11.09 17.10 -26.70
CA GLY A 170 11.77 18.41 -26.62
C GLY A 170 11.31 19.21 -25.40
N HIS A 171 11.83 20.43 -25.19
CA HIS A 171 11.37 21.29 -24.09
C HIS A 171 9.89 21.66 -24.30
N SER A 172 8.98 20.87 -23.75
CA SER A 172 7.57 21.24 -23.70
C SER A 172 7.38 22.24 -22.54
N ASP A 173 7.75 23.49 -22.77
CA ASP A 173 7.32 24.62 -21.93
C ASP A 173 5.82 24.85 -22.18
N HIS A 174 4.99 23.92 -21.71
CA HIS A 174 3.55 24.13 -21.69
C HIS A 174 3.23 25.08 -20.54
N SER A 175 3.16 26.37 -20.86
CA SER A 175 2.54 27.36 -19.98
C SER A 175 1.05 27.03 -19.86
N CYS A 176 0.62 26.60 -18.68
CA CYS A 176 -0.78 26.44 -18.32
C CYS A 176 -1.24 27.73 -17.63
N TRP A 177 -2.41 28.24 -18.03
CA TRP A 177 -2.94 29.51 -17.54
C TRP A 177 -3.16 29.51 -16.02
N TYR A 178 -3.51 28.35 -15.45
CA TYR A 178 -3.74 28.19 -14.02
C TYR A 178 -2.46 27.92 -13.20
N ALA A 179 -1.26 28.03 -13.80
CA ALA A 179 0.01 27.82 -13.09
C ALA A 179 0.12 28.72 -11.86
N ASP A 180 -0.18 30.01 -12.02
CA ASP A 180 -0.07 31.01 -10.95
C ASP A 180 -1.07 30.80 -9.82
N LEU A 181 -2.19 30.13 -10.10
CA LEU A 181 -3.18 29.75 -9.10
C LEU A 181 -2.70 28.57 -8.24
N ARG A 182 -1.60 27.88 -8.60
CA ARG A 182 -1.05 26.77 -7.80
C ARG A 182 0.00 27.28 -6.81
N ARG A 183 0.03 26.71 -5.61
CA ARG A 183 1.06 27.01 -4.58
C ARG A 183 2.51 26.90 -5.08
N GLY A 184 2.77 26.04 -6.06
CA GLY A 184 4.10 25.82 -6.64
C GLY A 184 4.39 26.61 -7.91
N LYS A 185 3.44 27.41 -8.43
CA LYS A 185 3.55 28.19 -9.68
C LYS A 185 4.08 27.39 -10.88
N ARG A 186 3.64 26.13 -10.99
CA ARG A 186 4.12 25.17 -12.01
C ARG A 186 2.95 24.40 -12.59
N CYS A 187 3.05 24.05 -13.85
CA CYS A 187 2.09 23.16 -14.49
C CYS A 187 2.28 21.71 -14.01
N PRO A 188 1.20 20.92 -13.93
CA PRO A 188 1.33 19.48 -13.76
C PRO A 188 2.12 18.92 -14.96
N ALA A 189 2.93 17.90 -14.72
CA ALA A 189 3.62 17.20 -15.81
C ALA A 189 2.59 16.52 -16.72
N ASN A 190 2.95 16.32 -18.01
CA ASN A 190 2.09 15.67 -19.01
C ASN A 190 1.70 14.24 -18.61
N PHE A 191 2.53 13.61 -17.79
CA PHE A 191 2.28 12.34 -17.14
C PHE A 191 2.81 12.46 -15.70
N ASP A 192 2.07 11.91 -14.74
CA ASP A 192 2.51 11.71 -13.37
C ASP A 192 2.10 10.29 -13.00
N HIS A 193 3.07 9.37 -13.04
CA HIS A 193 2.83 7.98 -12.65
C HIS A 193 2.22 8.00 -11.25
N SER A 194 0.97 7.53 -11.11
CA SER A 194 0.14 7.86 -9.95
C SER A 194 0.78 7.42 -8.62
N ASP A 195 1.58 8.31 -8.03
CA ASP A 195 2.43 8.01 -6.88
C ASP A 195 1.58 7.62 -5.66
N HIS A 196 0.40 8.21 -5.57
CA HIS A 196 -0.61 7.89 -4.57
C HIS A 196 -1.25 6.52 -4.79
N ILE A 197 -1.52 6.07 -6.03
CA ILE A 197 -1.98 4.70 -6.28
C ILE A 197 -0.89 3.71 -5.88
N VAL A 198 0.35 3.96 -6.29
CA VAL A 198 1.50 3.11 -5.92
C VAL A 198 1.67 3.07 -4.40
N LEU A 199 1.45 4.19 -3.71
CA LEU A 199 1.47 4.26 -2.25
C LEU A 199 0.37 3.43 -1.61
N LEU A 200 -0.89 3.68 -1.96
CA LEU A 200 -2.05 3.04 -1.33
C LEU A 200 -2.05 1.54 -1.59
N VAL A 201 -1.72 1.11 -2.80
CA VAL A 201 -1.63 -0.31 -3.13
C VAL A 201 -0.38 -0.94 -2.50
N GLY A 202 0.80 -0.32 -2.66
CA GLY A 202 2.07 -0.90 -2.23
C GLY A 202 2.28 -0.87 -0.71
N HIS A 203 2.08 0.27 -0.07
CA HIS A 203 2.28 0.40 1.38
C HIS A 203 1.09 -0.15 2.14
N TYR A 204 -0.14 0.26 1.80
CA TYR A 204 -1.28 -0.04 2.67
C TYR A 204 -1.86 -1.43 2.38
N LEU A 205 -2.25 -1.70 1.14
CA LEU A 205 -2.93 -2.96 0.79
C LEU A 205 -1.96 -4.16 0.82
N ALA A 206 -0.78 -4.04 0.20
CA ALA A 206 0.15 -5.16 0.10
C ALA A 206 0.69 -5.61 1.48
N ILE A 207 1.08 -4.65 2.33
CA ILE A 207 1.54 -4.93 3.70
C ILE A 207 0.38 -5.52 4.51
N SER A 208 -0.84 -4.97 4.39
CA SER A 208 -1.99 -5.49 5.12
C SER A 208 -2.33 -6.94 4.74
N LEU A 209 -2.23 -7.29 3.46
CA LEU A 209 -2.44 -8.66 2.98
C LEU A 209 -1.36 -9.63 3.48
N PHE A 210 -0.10 -9.19 3.49
CA PHE A 210 0.98 -10.02 4.01
C PHE A 210 0.86 -10.21 5.53
N GLU A 211 0.56 -9.15 6.30
CA GLU A 211 0.35 -9.25 7.75
C GLU A 211 -0.90 -10.08 8.07
N TRP A 212 -1.96 -9.99 7.27
CA TRP A 212 -3.13 -10.85 7.41
C TRP A 212 -2.76 -12.33 7.28
N PHE A 213 -1.94 -12.68 6.29
CA PHE A 213 -1.41 -14.03 6.14
C PHE A 213 -0.55 -14.43 7.34
N ALA A 214 0.39 -13.58 7.78
CA ALA A 214 1.25 -13.86 8.93
C ALA A 214 0.43 -14.12 10.21
N VAL A 215 -0.50 -13.22 10.54
CA VAL A 215 -1.42 -13.37 11.70
C VAL A 215 -2.28 -14.62 11.58
N SER A 216 -2.61 -15.05 10.36
CA SER A 216 -3.40 -16.27 10.14
C SER A 216 -2.60 -17.54 10.41
N VAL A 217 -1.33 -17.58 10.00
CA VAL A 217 -0.43 -18.72 10.22
C VAL A 217 0.02 -18.82 11.68
N GLU A 218 0.34 -17.69 12.31
CA GLU A 218 0.94 -17.65 13.65
C GLU A 218 -0.01 -17.97 14.79
N SER A 219 -1.34 -18.02 14.56
CA SER A 219 -2.34 -18.23 15.62
C SER A 219 -3.29 -19.38 15.28
N ALA A 220 -3.18 -20.48 16.01
CA ALA A 220 -3.96 -21.71 15.78
C ALA A 220 -5.40 -21.69 16.35
N GLY A 221 -5.90 -20.55 16.82
CA GLY A 221 -7.25 -20.43 17.40
C GLY A 221 -7.82 -19.00 17.39
N PRO A 222 -9.09 -18.84 17.79
CA PRO A 222 -9.68 -17.52 18.02
C PRO A 222 -9.04 -16.89 19.26
N SER A 223 -8.54 -15.66 19.12
CA SER A 223 -8.02 -14.87 20.24
C SER A 223 -8.43 -13.42 20.07
N LEU A 224 -8.69 -12.71 21.17
CA LEU A 224 -9.06 -11.30 21.12
C LEU A 224 -7.99 -10.48 20.38
N LYS A 225 -6.72 -10.74 20.67
CA LYS A 225 -5.57 -10.14 19.97
C LYS A 225 -5.69 -10.31 18.45
N ARG A 226 -5.91 -11.54 17.98
CA ARG A 226 -6.01 -11.85 16.55
C ARG A 226 -7.20 -11.15 15.92
N THR A 227 -8.35 -11.16 16.58
CA THR A 227 -9.57 -10.50 16.10
C THR A 227 -9.36 -8.99 15.97
N LEU A 228 -8.77 -8.35 16.97
CA LEU A 228 -8.46 -6.92 16.93
C LEU A 228 -7.44 -6.57 15.84
N LEU A 229 -6.36 -7.35 15.70
CA LEU A 229 -5.38 -7.13 14.63
C LEU A 229 -6.02 -7.29 13.24
N ARG A 230 -6.87 -8.29 13.05
CA ARG A 230 -7.60 -8.49 11.78
C ARG A 230 -8.57 -7.36 11.49
N ALA A 231 -9.35 -6.93 12.48
CA ALA A 231 -10.26 -5.80 12.35
C ALA A 231 -9.49 -4.53 11.99
N TRP A 232 -8.33 -4.31 12.61
CA TRP A 232 -7.45 -3.18 12.31
C TRP A 232 -6.90 -3.25 10.86
N LEU A 233 -6.43 -4.41 10.41
CA LEU A 233 -5.98 -4.61 9.03
C LEU A 233 -7.09 -4.35 8.00
N ILE A 234 -8.32 -4.78 8.31
CA ILE A 234 -9.51 -4.49 7.48
C ILE A 234 -9.77 -2.99 7.45
N CYS A 235 -9.71 -2.30 8.60
CA CYS A 235 -9.91 -0.86 8.67
C CYS A 235 -8.88 -0.11 7.81
N VAL A 236 -7.59 -0.43 7.95
CA VAL A 236 -6.50 0.17 7.16
C VAL A 236 -6.69 -0.12 5.67
N GLY A 237 -7.06 -1.35 5.30
CA GLY A 237 -7.30 -1.73 3.91
C GLY A 237 -8.54 -1.05 3.30
N ALA A 238 -9.63 -0.94 4.06
CA ALA A 238 -10.84 -0.24 3.64
C ALA A 238 -10.56 1.25 3.44
N LEU A 239 -9.80 1.86 4.35
CA LEU A 239 -9.41 3.26 4.26
C LEU A 239 -8.53 3.54 3.03
N ALA A 240 -7.55 2.66 2.78
CA ALA A 240 -6.72 2.76 1.59
C ALA A 240 -7.52 2.58 0.30
N THR A 241 -8.50 1.66 0.28
CA THR A 241 -9.37 1.44 -0.88
C THR A 241 -10.31 2.62 -1.12
N TYR A 242 -10.85 3.21 -0.04
CA TYR A 242 -11.67 4.41 -0.09
C TYR A 242 -10.89 5.57 -0.71
N LEU A 243 -9.70 5.88 -0.19
CA LEU A 243 -8.85 6.94 -0.75
C LEU A 243 -8.38 6.62 -2.17
N LEU A 244 -8.14 5.35 -2.48
CA LEU A 244 -7.75 4.92 -3.81
C LEU A 244 -8.84 5.21 -4.83
N PHE A 245 -10.12 4.99 -4.48
CA PHE A 245 -11.25 5.31 -5.34
C PHE A 245 -11.24 6.79 -5.73
N PHE A 246 -11.16 7.70 -4.75
CA PHE A 246 -11.11 9.15 -5.04
C PHE A 246 -9.82 9.55 -5.75
N THR A 247 -8.69 8.93 -5.39
CA THR A 247 -7.40 9.11 -6.06
C THR A 247 -7.51 8.85 -7.56
N ALA A 248 -8.06 7.69 -7.91
CA ALA A 248 -8.22 7.24 -9.28
C ALA A 248 -9.31 8.01 -10.04
N SER A 249 -10.40 8.40 -9.37
CA SER A 249 -11.50 9.13 -10.00
C SER A 249 -11.14 10.57 -10.37
N TYR A 250 -10.37 11.28 -9.54
CA TYR A 250 -10.29 12.74 -9.66
C TYR A 250 -8.89 13.31 -9.91
N PHE A 251 -7.82 12.61 -9.57
CA PHE A 251 -6.49 13.22 -9.51
C PHE A 251 -5.53 12.71 -10.59
N HIS A 252 -5.90 11.66 -11.31
CA HIS A 252 -5.05 11.02 -12.28
C HIS A 252 -5.84 10.61 -13.52
N THR A 253 -5.18 10.62 -14.68
CA THR A 253 -5.77 10.14 -15.93
C THR A 253 -5.86 8.60 -15.93
N ALA A 254 -6.66 8.04 -16.83
CA ALA A 254 -6.79 6.58 -17.00
C ALA A 254 -5.43 5.89 -17.22
N ALA A 255 -4.56 6.50 -18.03
CA ALA A 255 -3.22 5.97 -18.29
C ALA A 255 -2.33 6.02 -17.04
N GLU A 256 -2.34 7.14 -16.31
CA GLU A 256 -1.62 7.30 -15.05
C GLU A 256 -2.07 6.26 -14.01
N ASN A 257 -3.38 6.03 -13.92
CA ASN A 257 -3.97 5.04 -13.01
C ASN A 257 -3.54 3.61 -13.36
N LEU A 258 -3.64 3.23 -14.64
CA LEU A 258 -3.31 1.88 -15.09
C LEU A 258 -1.81 1.59 -14.91
N VAL A 259 -0.94 2.53 -15.29
CA VAL A 259 0.51 2.38 -15.13
C VAL A 259 0.89 2.31 -13.66
N GLY A 260 0.33 3.21 -12.82
CA GLY A 260 0.55 3.17 -11.37
C GLY A 260 0.12 1.84 -10.76
N LEU A 261 -1.03 1.30 -11.17
CA LEU A 261 -1.52 0.01 -10.70
C LEU A 261 -0.59 -1.14 -11.15
N ILE A 262 -0.19 -1.19 -12.42
CA ILE A 262 0.72 -2.23 -12.95
C ILE A 262 2.04 -2.22 -12.19
N ILE A 263 2.61 -1.04 -11.94
CA ILE A 263 3.85 -0.90 -11.16
C ILE A 263 3.65 -1.44 -9.74
N ALA A 264 2.58 -1.03 -9.06
CA ALA A 264 2.30 -1.48 -7.69
C ALA A 264 2.08 -3.01 -7.61
N GLN A 265 1.34 -3.56 -8.57
CA GLN A 265 1.04 -4.98 -8.62
C GLN A 265 2.28 -5.81 -8.97
N GLY A 266 3.02 -5.42 -10.00
CA GLY A 266 4.20 -6.14 -10.48
C GLY A 266 5.40 -6.03 -9.54
N CYS A 267 5.65 -4.84 -8.99
CA CYS A 267 6.86 -4.59 -8.21
C CYS A 267 6.68 -4.80 -6.70
N VAL A 268 5.45 -4.81 -6.17
CA VAL A 268 5.20 -4.97 -4.72
C VAL A 268 4.28 -6.15 -4.41
N MET A 269 3.07 -6.18 -4.98
CA MET A 269 2.09 -7.23 -4.64
C MET A 269 2.56 -8.62 -5.07
N ALA A 270 3.07 -8.77 -6.29
CA ALA A 270 3.50 -10.06 -6.82
C ALA A 270 4.73 -10.62 -6.07
N PRO A 271 5.80 -9.85 -5.79
CA PRO A 271 6.90 -10.34 -4.97
C PRO A 271 6.48 -10.75 -3.55
N LEU A 272 5.61 -9.98 -2.89
CA LEU A 272 5.09 -10.36 -1.58
C LEU A 272 4.22 -11.62 -1.63
N MET A 273 3.37 -11.75 -2.66
CA MET A 273 2.62 -12.98 -2.90
C MET A 273 3.56 -14.18 -3.08
N LEU A 274 4.59 -14.07 -3.93
CA LEU A 274 5.58 -15.12 -4.15
C LEU A 274 6.33 -15.48 -2.85
N LEU A 275 6.61 -14.49 -2.00
CA LEU A 275 7.17 -14.71 -0.68
C LEU A 275 6.24 -15.53 0.23
N THR A 276 4.92 -15.26 0.23
CA THR A 276 3.96 -16.09 0.99
C THR A 276 3.97 -17.55 0.54
N GLN A 277 4.28 -17.81 -0.74
CA GLN A 277 4.36 -19.17 -1.27
C GLN A 277 5.68 -19.88 -0.94
N ASP A 278 6.65 -19.18 -0.33
CA ASP A 278 8.04 -19.64 -0.15
C ASP A 278 8.75 -19.90 -1.50
N TYR A 279 8.39 -19.14 -2.54
CA TYR A 279 8.96 -19.29 -3.89
C TYR A 279 10.48 -19.05 -3.91
N PHE A 280 10.95 -18.11 -3.10
CA PHE A 280 12.37 -17.74 -3.01
C PHE A 280 13.19 -18.63 -2.07
N SER A 281 12.76 -19.87 -1.82
CA SER A 281 13.37 -20.78 -0.84
C SER A 281 14.87 -21.08 -1.07
N SER A 282 15.32 -20.96 -2.33
CA SER A 282 16.73 -21.03 -2.73
C SER A 282 17.59 -19.96 -2.06
N TYR A 283 17.05 -18.76 -1.82
CA TYR A 283 17.74 -17.66 -1.16
C TYR A 283 17.49 -17.74 0.35
N LYS A 284 18.52 -18.10 1.12
CA LYS A 284 18.42 -18.34 2.57
C LYS A 284 17.74 -17.23 3.36
N TRP A 285 17.89 -15.96 2.93
CA TRP A 285 17.34 -14.79 3.60
C TRP A 285 15.88 -14.47 3.18
N LEU A 286 15.43 -14.90 2.00
CA LEU A 286 14.06 -14.73 1.51
C LEU A 286 13.14 -15.92 1.82
N ARG A 287 13.59 -16.89 2.61
CA ARG A 287 12.73 -18.00 3.05
C ARG A 287 11.59 -17.47 3.90
N LEU A 288 10.41 -18.05 3.72
CA LEU A 288 9.22 -17.67 4.45
C LEU A 288 9.39 -17.79 5.99
N SER A 289 10.12 -18.81 6.43
CA SER A 289 10.44 -19.04 7.84
C SER A 289 11.25 -17.94 8.51
N ASN A 290 11.81 -16.99 7.74
CA ASN A 290 12.45 -15.81 8.30
C ASN A 290 11.47 -14.71 8.68
N PHE A 291 10.24 -14.73 8.16
CA PHE A 291 9.24 -13.66 8.29
C PHE A 291 7.96 -14.08 9.00
N VAL A 292 7.66 -15.39 9.01
CA VAL A 292 6.45 -15.94 9.64
C VAL A 292 6.81 -17.17 10.46
N PHE A 293 6.26 -17.30 11.68
CA PHE A 293 6.42 -18.52 12.46
C PHE A 293 5.67 -19.70 11.85
N PRO A 294 6.19 -20.93 12.02
CA PRO A 294 5.37 -22.10 11.76
C PRO A 294 4.14 -22.09 12.69
N PRO A 295 3.03 -22.74 12.25
CA PRO A 295 1.83 -22.80 13.06
C PRO A 295 2.07 -23.40 14.44
N GLU A 296 1.37 -22.90 15.46
CA GLU A 296 1.40 -23.49 16.81
C GLU A 296 0.87 -24.93 16.77
N ASP A 297 1.57 -25.85 17.44
CA ASP A 297 1.21 -27.27 17.49
C ASP A 297 0.34 -27.50 18.74
N HIS A 298 -0.99 -27.56 18.58
CA HIS A 298 -1.94 -27.76 19.69
C HIS A 298 -1.71 -29.04 20.50
N LYS A 299 -0.90 -29.99 20.00
CA LYS A 299 -0.64 -31.27 20.66
C LYS A 299 0.43 -31.23 21.78
N ARG A 300 0.97 -30.07 22.14
CA ARG A 300 2.09 -29.98 23.09
C ARG A 300 1.75 -29.47 24.49
N ASP A 301 0.50 -29.09 24.74
CA ASP A 301 0.04 -28.54 26.01
C ASP A 301 -0.84 -29.52 26.83
N ASN A 302 -0.78 -30.83 26.51
CA ASN A 302 -1.32 -31.91 27.35
C ASN A 302 -0.20 -32.81 27.86
#